data_AF-A0A3S3IQ84-F1
#
_entry.id   AF-A0A3S3IQ84-F1
#
_cell.length_a   1.000
_cell.length_b   1.000
_cell.length_c   1.000
_cell.angle_alpha   90.00
_cell.angle_beta   90.00
_cell.angle_gamma   90.00
#
_symmetry.space_group_name_H-M   'P 1'
#
loop_
_entity.id
_entity.type
_entity.pdbx_description
1 polymer ?
#
loop_
_entity_poly.entity_id
_entity_poly.type
_entity_poly.pdbx_seq_one_letter_code
_entity_poly.pdbx_strand_id
1 'polypeptide(L)' 'MNTPSTEVADPIVNLLSSLPDNRVAYSIKEVATMTGVSPRTILRRIADGSIPVVRSQGRTLIPKQASHPTV' A
#
# COMPACT_ATOMS: atom_id res chain seq x y z
N MET A 1 0.58 29.69 11.37
CA MET A 1 0.83 28.39 12.03
C MET A 1 0.07 27.36 11.24
N ASN A 2 0.73 26.70 10.29
CA ASN A 2 0.11 25.67 9.46
C ASN A 2 0.77 24.36 9.85
N THR A 3 0.15 23.59 10.74
CA THR A 3 0.42 22.15 10.83
C THR A 3 -0.13 21.53 9.56
N PRO A 4 0.69 20.95 8.65
CA PRO A 4 0.14 20.11 7.60
C PRO A 4 -0.55 18.94 8.31
N SER A 5 -1.88 18.90 8.21
CA SER A 5 -2.72 17.82 8.67
C SER A 5 -2.12 16.51 8.18
N THR A 6 -1.80 15.65 9.14
CA THR A 6 -1.32 14.28 9.01
C THR A 6 -1.68 13.65 7.67
N GLU A 7 -0.70 13.51 6.79
CA GLU A 7 -0.72 12.45 5.78
C GLU A 7 -0.80 11.14 6.56
N VAL A 8 -2.01 10.65 6.83
CA VAL A 8 -2.22 9.32 7.41
C VAL A 8 -1.91 8.33 6.29
N ALA A 9 -0.64 8.24 5.92
CA ALA A 9 -0.16 7.17 5.08
C ALA A 9 -0.45 5.87 5.85
N ASP A 10 -1.26 5.00 5.25
CA ASP A 10 -1.67 3.73 5.87
C ASP A 10 -0.41 3.01 6.38
N PRO A 11 -0.42 2.45 7.60
CA PRO A 11 0.76 1.80 8.18
C PRO A 11 1.34 0.70 7.26
N ILE A 12 0.50 0.10 6.41
CA ILE A 12 0.95 -0.84 5.38
C ILE A 12 1.79 -0.12 4.34
N VAL A 13 1.34 1.01 3.80
CA VAL A 13 2.06 1.78 2.77
C VAL A 13 3.38 2.33 3.33
N ASN A 14 3.38 2.82 4.57
CA ASN A 14 4.58 3.28 5.25
C ASN A 14 5.62 2.16 5.41
N LEU A 15 5.18 0.98 5.84
CA LEU A 15 6.07 -0.17 5.95
C LEU A 15 6.70 -0.49 4.60
N LEU A 16 5.88 -0.62 3.55
CA LEU A 16 6.38 -0.98 2.22
C LEU A 16 7.40 0.04 1.69
N SER A 17 7.13 1.34 1.87
CA SER A 17 8.05 2.42 1.48
C SER A 17 9.42 2.32 2.16
N SER A 18 9.47 1.80 3.40
CA SER A 18 10.71 1.67 4.17
C SER A 18 11.54 0.41 3.87
N LEU A 19 11.01 -0.53 3.09
CA LEU A 19 11.73 -1.77 2.78
C LEU A 19 12.99 -1.48 1.93
N PRO A 20 14.14 -2.10 2.22
CA PRO A 20 15.42 -1.76 1.56
C PRO A 20 15.58 -2.34 0.14
N ASP A 21 14.56 -3.01 -0.42
CA ASP A 21 14.67 -3.68 -1.72
C ASP A 21 14.25 -2.82 -2.92
N ASN A 22 14.65 -3.23 -4.13
CA ASN A 22 14.39 -2.52 -5.39
C ASN A 22 13.02 -2.83 -6.02
N ARG A 23 12.07 -3.46 -5.30
CA ARG A 23 10.75 -3.78 -5.86
C ARG A 23 9.87 -2.54 -5.91
N VAL A 24 9.05 -2.46 -6.95
CA VAL A 24 8.09 -1.35 -7.15
C VAL A 24 6.71 -1.66 -6.56
N ALA A 25 6.37 -2.93 -6.35
CA ALA A 25 5.09 -3.35 -5.78
C ALA A 25 5.18 -4.75 -5.16
N TYR A 26 4.23 -5.06 -4.28
CA TYR A 26 4.12 -6.35 -3.59
C TYR A 26 2.73 -6.95 -3.76
N SER A 27 2.63 -8.28 -3.78
CA SER A 27 1.34 -8.95 -3.78
C SER A 27 0.65 -8.84 -2.42
N ILE A 28 -0.68 -8.96 -2.39
CA ILE A 28 -1.47 -8.97 -1.15
C ILE A 28 -0.96 -10.04 -0.15
N LYS A 29 -0.53 -11.20 -0.65
CA LYS A 29 0.01 -12.28 0.19
C LYS A 29 1.33 -11.87 0.86
N GLU A 30 2.24 -11.26 0.10
CA GLU A 30 3.51 -10.78 0.66
C GLU A 30 3.28 -9.71 1.71
N VAL A 31 2.40 -8.75 1.43
CA VAL A 31 2.03 -7.71 2.38
C VAL A 31 1.42 -8.31 3.65
N ALA A 32 0.53 -9.31 3.53
CA ALA A 32 -0.04 -10.01 4.68
C ALA A 32 1.04 -10.67 5.55
N THR A 33 2.00 -11.36 4.93
CA THR A 33 3.11 -12.00 5.64
C THR A 33 4.02 -10.97 6.32
N MET A 34 4.35 -9.87 5.65
CA MET A 34 5.25 -8.84 6.17
C MET A 34 4.62 -8.05 7.33
N THR A 35 3.33 -7.76 7.23
CA THR A 35 2.61 -6.93 8.21
C THR A 35 1.97 -7.74 9.34
N GLY A 36 1.85 -9.06 9.17
CA GLY A 36 1.04 -9.92 10.04
C GLY A 36 -0.47 -9.68 9.91
N VAL A 37 -0.91 -8.81 9.00
CA VAL A 37 -2.32 -8.47 8.80
C VAL A 37 -2.99 -9.52 7.92
N SER A 38 -4.23 -9.91 8.27
CA SER A 38 -4.96 -10.87 7.46
C SER A 38 -5.23 -10.33 6.03
N PRO A 39 -5.15 -11.19 4.98
CA PRO A 39 -5.43 -10.78 3.61
C PRO A 39 -6.82 -10.12 3.45
N ARG A 40 -7.80 -10.56 4.24
CA ARG A 40 -9.15 -9.97 4.26
C ARG A 40 -9.16 -8.52 4.73
N THR A 41 -8.31 -8.16 5.69
CA THR A 41 -8.19 -6.77 6.16
C THR A 41 -7.52 -5.89 5.12
N ILE A 42 -6.49 -6.40 4.45
CA ILE A 42 -5.84 -5.69 3.34
C ILE A 42 -6.85 -5.45 2.21
N LEU A 43 -7.60 -6.48 1.81
CA LEU A 43 -8.65 -6.35 0.79
C LEU A 43 -9.74 -5.34 1.18
N ARG A 44 -10.15 -5.30 2.46
CA ARG A 44 -11.10 -4.30 2.96
C ARG A 44 -10.53 -2.88 2.81
N ARG A 45 -9.26 -2.67 3.18
CA ARG A 45 -8.57 -1.39 3.04
C ARG A 45 -8.32 -0.95 1.59
N ILE A 46 -8.24 -1.92 0.68
CA ILE A 46 -8.24 -1.63 -0.76
C ILE A 46 -9.63 -1.18 -1.20
N ALA A 47 -10.67 -1.87 -0.73
CA ALA A 47 -12.05 -1.57 -1.09
C ALA A 47 -12.57 -0.23 -0.54
N ASP A 48 -12.09 0.18 0.65
CA ASP A 48 -12.41 1.49 1.24
C ASP A 48 -11.52 2.63 0.73
N GLY A 49 -10.54 2.33 -0.13
CA GLY A 49 -9.65 3.32 -0.76
C GLY A 49 -8.48 3.77 0.09
N SER A 50 -8.27 3.20 1.28
CA SER A 50 -7.15 3.56 2.17
C SER A 50 -5.78 3.10 1.64
N ILE A 51 -5.75 2.05 0.82
CA ILE A 51 -4.52 1.50 0.23
C ILE A 51 -4.58 1.59 -1.30
N PRO A 52 -3.59 2.24 -1.94
CA PRO A 52 -3.50 2.26 -3.39
C PRO A 52 -3.18 0.85 -3.92
N VAL A 53 -3.72 0.53 -5.10
CA VAL A 53 -3.41 -0.72 -5.79
C VAL A 53 -3.24 -0.50 -7.27
N VAL A 54 -2.37 -1.30 -7.86
CA VAL A 54 -2.23 -1.42 -9.31
C VAL A 54 -2.66 -2.82 -9.75
N ARG A 55 -3.35 -2.89 -10.88
CA ARG A 55 -3.75 -4.15 -11.51
C ARG A 55 -2.82 -4.39 -12.70
N SER A 56 -2.11 -5.51 -12.70
CA SER A 56 -1.21 -5.89 -13.79
C SER A 56 -1.36 -7.37 -14.09
N GLN A 57 -1.61 -7.73 -15.36
CA GLN A 57 -1.77 -9.11 -15.81
C GLN A 57 -2.75 -9.94 -14.96
N GLY A 58 -3.88 -9.33 -14.54
CA GLY A 58 -4.89 -9.98 -13.69
C GLY A 58 -4.52 -10.09 -12.20
N ARG A 59 -3.37 -9.54 -11.77
CA ARG A 59 -2.92 -9.54 -10.37
C ARG A 59 -3.11 -8.18 -9.71
N THR A 60 -3.49 -8.18 -8.44
CA THR A 60 -3.51 -6.99 -7.58
C THR A 60 -2.19 -6.85 -6.86
N LEU A 61 -1.51 -5.74 -7.08
CA LEU A 61 -0.26 -5.40 -6.43
C LEU A 61 -0.44 -4.09 -5.66
N ILE A 62 0.17 -4.02 -4.49
CA ILE A 62 0.23 -2.82 -3.66
C ILE A 62 1.58 -2.15 -3.99
N PRO A 63 1.57 -0.93 -4.55
CA PRO A 63 2.80 -0.25 -4.92
C PRO A 63 3.58 0.11 -3.65
N LYS A 64 4.90 0.06 -3.76
CA LYS A 64 5.81 0.41 -2.67
C LYS A 64 5.70 1.88 -2.29
N GLN A 65 5.60 2.73 -3.31
CA GLN A 65 5.38 4.16 -3.17
C GLN A 65 3.98 4.50 -3.69
N ALA A 66 3.22 5.28 -2.91
CA ALA A 66 1.96 5.84 -3.35
C ALA A 66 2.23 7.00 -4.32
N SER A 67 2.71 6.70 -5.53
CA SER A 67 2.72 7.70 -6.60
C SER A 67 1.27 7.91 -7.03
N HIS A 68 0.67 9.04 -6.59
CA HIS A 68 -0.58 9.53 -7.17
C HIS A 68 -0.40 9.57 -8.70
N PRO A 69 -1.28 8.95 -9.50
CA PRO A 69 -1.33 9.28 -10.91
C PRO A 69 -1.85 10.72 -10.98
N THR A 70 -0.95 11.67 -11.25
CA THR A 70 -1.34 13.00 -11.74
C THR A 70 -1.82 12.81 -13.16
N VAL A 71 -3.14 12.74 -13.35
CA VAL A 71 -3.83 12.91 -14.63
C VAL A 71 -4.97 13.91 -14.45
#